data_AF-A0A0X1SZE2-F1
#
_entry.id   AF-A0A0X1SZE2-F1
#
_cell.length_a   1.000
_cell.length_b   1.000
_cell.length_c   1.000
_cell.angle_alpha   90.00
_cell.angle_beta   90.00
_cell.angle_gamma   90.00
#
_symmetry.space_group_name_H-M   'P 1'
#
loop_
_entity.id
_entity.type
_entity.pdbx_description
1 polymer ?
#
loop_
_entity_poly.entity_id
_entity_poly.type
_entity_poly.pdbx_seq_one_letter_code
_entity_poly.pdbx_strand_id
1 'polypeptide(L)'
;MALLMTGFALWPKSHLDLALNDPMSSASVYAHWKAGDIIVLVRHAERCDRSSHACLGPEDGITRLGSRSAVDVGQAFQAVGMDNTDVLSSPTTRTTQTAQAMFGKTAISADWLLSCGPALGRDAVAHKAAHRNLVLVTHSGCIDDLEKELGYRHEVKSEYTSSILVSVGADGQLKMLGVINAENWQTTLGNKKMNGMQ
;
A
#
# COMPACT_ATOMS: atom_id res chain seq x y z
N MET A 1 24.90 31.21 -34.46
CA MET A 1 24.96 30.45 -33.18
C MET A 1 23.53 30.13 -32.77
N ALA A 2 23.01 28.96 -33.13
CA ALA A 2 21.65 28.55 -32.74
C ALA A 2 21.76 27.67 -31.49
N LEU A 3 21.45 28.23 -30.33
CA LEU A 3 21.27 27.47 -29.09
C LEU A 3 19.84 26.94 -29.06
N LEU A 4 19.66 25.69 -29.49
CA LEU A 4 18.45 24.93 -29.20
C LEU A 4 18.50 24.52 -27.73
N MET A 5 17.84 25.31 -26.87
CA MET A 5 17.53 24.91 -25.52
C MET A 5 16.45 23.82 -25.59
N THR A 6 16.83 22.55 -25.51
CA THR A 6 15.90 21.46 -25.24
C THR A 6 15.48 21.54 -23.78
N GLY A 7 14.37 22.22 -23.52
CA GLY A 7 13.69 22.11 -22.23
C GLY A 7 13.18 20.69 -22.06
N PHE A 8 13.85 19.88 -21.24
CA PHE A 8 13.24 18.67 -20.71
C PHE A 8 12.07 19.09 -19.82
N ALA A 9 10.85 18.88 -20.30
CA ALA A 9 9.67 19.02 -19.48
C ALA A 9 9.77 18.02 -18.32
N LEU A 10 10.06 18.52 -17.12
CA LEU A 10 9.97 17.76 -15.87
C LEU A 10 8.49 17.52 -15.59
N TRP A 11 7.90 16.52 -16.24
CA TRP A 11 6.56 16.08 -15.87
C TRP A 11 6.60 15.44 -14.48
N PRO A 12 5.63 15.77 -13.61
CA PRO A 12 5.55 15.15 -12.29
C PRO A 12 5.39 13.63 -12.45
N LYS A 13 6.10 12.87 -11.61
CA LYS A 13 5.92 11.41 -11.54
C LYS A 13 4.53 11.14 -10.99
N SER A 14 3.69 10.45 -11.75
CA SER A 14 2.40 9.96 -11.30
C SER A 14 2.45 8.49 -10.90
N HIS A 15 1.55 8.08 -10.02
CA HIS A 15 1.38 6.66 -9.70
C HIS A 15 1.04 5.85 -10.96
N LEU A 16 1.66 4.65 -11.04
CA LEU A 16 1.14 3.60 -11.90
C LEU A 16 -0.07 2.98 -11.17
N ASP A 17 -1.26 3.13 -11.73
CA ASP A 17 -2.44 2.38 -11.28
C ASP A 17 -2.23 0.93 -11.68
N LEU A 18 -2.04 0.05 -10.70
CA LEU A 18 -1.71 -1.35 -10.90
C LEU A 18 -2.91 -2.22 -11.34
N ALA A 19 -4.09 -1.62 -11.50
CA ALA A 19 -5.30 -2.31 -11.94
C ALA A 19 -5.59 -2.21 -13.44
N LEU A 20 -4.94 -1.27 -14.16
CA LEU A 20 -5.26 -0.96 -15.55
C LEU A 20 -4.36 -1.70 -16.55
N ASN A 21 -4.88 -2.62 -17.36
CA ASN A 21 -4.15 -3.26 -18.48
C ASN A 21 -2.92 -4.13 -18.06
N ASP A 22 -3.10 -5.02 -17.07
CA ASP A 22 -2.07 -5.93 -16.50
C ASP A 22 -0.73 -5.32 -15.95
N PRO A 23 -0.76 -4.25 -15.14
CA PRO A 23 0.48 -3.65 -14.62
C PRO A 23 1.12 -4.42 -13.47
N MET A 24 0.39 -5.29 -12.77
CA MET A 24 1.00 -6.17 -11.77
C MET A 24 2.12 -7.04 -12.37
N SER A 25 1.94 -7.44 -13.63
CA SER A 25 2.94 -8.18 -14.40
C SER A 25 4.01 -7.23 -14.96
N SER A 26 3.62 -6.11 -15.58
CA SER A 26 4.58 -5.19 -16.21
C SER A 26 5.49 -4.46 -15.22
N ALA A 27 4.99 -4.15 -14.02
CA ALA A 27 5.77 -3.62 -12.90
C ALA A 27 6.47 -4.72 -12.07
N SER A 28 6.38 -5.98 -12.50
CA SER A 28 7.01 -7.15 -11.84
C SER A 28 6.60 -7.33 -10.38
N VAL A 29 5.40 -6.89 -9.99
CA VAL A 29 4.89 -6.97 -8.61
C VAL A 29 4.89 -8.41 -8.11
N TYR A 30 4.43 -9.37 -8.92
CA TYR A 30 4.42 -10.78 -8.52
C TYR A 30 5.82 -11.37 -8.32
N ALA A 31 6.80 -10.94 -9.14
CA ALA A 31 8.18 -11.41 -9.01
C ALA A 31 8.81 -10.89 -7.71
N HIS A 32 8.64 -9.60 -7.44
CA HIS A 32 9.07 -8.96 -6.21
C HIS A 32 8.38 -9.59 -4.97
N TRP A 33 7.06 -9.78 -5.03
CA TRP A 33 6.31 -10.45 -3.97
C TRP A 33 6.84 -11.85 -3.68
N LYS A 34 7.13 -12.64 -4.72
CA LYS A 34 7.70 -13.99 -4.58
C LYS A 34 9.12 -13.96 -4.01
N ALA A 35 9.93 -12.96 -4.38
CA ALA A 35 11.27 -12.76 -3.83
C ALA A 35 11.25 -12.30 -2.37
N GLY A 36 10.09 -11.83 -1.89
CA GLY A 36 9.94 -11.32 -0.55
C GLY A 36 10.60 -9.96 -0.37
N ASP A 37 10.64 -9.11 -1.41
CA ASP A 37 11.32 -7.82 -1.42
C ASP A 37 10.35 -6.62 -1.56
N ILE A 38 9.07 -6.81 -1.20
CA ILE A 38 8.06 -5.74 -1.22
C ILE A 38 7.77 -5.19 0.18
N ILE A 39 7.53 -3.88 0.23
CA ILE A 39 6.79 -3.22 1.31
C ILE A 39 5.47 -2.69 0.73
N VAL A 40 4.35 -2.93 1.42
CA VAL A 40 3.04 -2.38 1.06
C VAL A 40 2.52 -1.50 2.18
N LEU A 41 2.20 -0.24 1.87
CA LEU A 41 1.51 0.64 2.79
C LEU A 41 0.02 0.58 2.45
N VAL A 42 -0.81 0.20 3.43
CA VAL A 42 -2.25 0.15 3.29
C VAL A 42 -2.85 1.26 4.13
N ARG A 43 -3.59 2.19 3.53
CA ARG A 43 -4.34 3.18 4.31
C ARG A 43 -5.42 2.47 5.10
N HIS A 44 -5.62 2.85 6.35
CA HIS A 44 -6.77 2.37 7.13
C HIS A 44 -8.10 2.56 6.37
N ALA A 45 -9.09 1.75 6.69
CA ALA A 45 -10.41 1.81 6.08
C ALA A 45 -11.19 3.07 6.53
N GLU A 46 -12.36 3.29 5.91
CA GLU A 46 -13.23 4.43 6.19
C GLU A 46 -13.45 4.65 7.70
N ARG A 47 -13.19 5.87 8.17
CA ARG A 47 -13.32 6.24 9.59
C ARG A 47 -14.75 6.58 9.97
N CYS A 48 -15.09 6.26 11.22
CA CYS A 48 -16.34 6.62 11.86
C CYS A 48 -16.55 8.13 12.02
N ASP A 49 -15.60 8.81 12.62
CA ASP A 49 -15.66 10.25 12.96
C ASP A 49 -15.75 11.21 11.76
N ARG A 50 -15.74 10.68 10.53
CA ARG A 50 -15.80 11.44 9.27
C ARG A 50 -16.83 10.88 8.30
N SER A 51 -17.72 10.01 8.75
CA SER A 51 -18.72 9.33 7.92
C SER A 51 -20.08 9.29 8.62
N SER A 52 -21.15 9.21 7.83
CA SER A 52 -22.50 8.92 8.34
C SER A 52 -22.80 7.42 8.39
N HIS A 53 -21.89 6.57 7.91
CA HIS A 53 -22.05 5.11 7.95
C HIS A 53 -21.94 4.57 9.38
N ALA A 54 -22.68 3.50 9.65
CA ALA A 54 -22.68 2.85 10.96
C ALA A 54 -21.27 2.39 11.37
N CYS A 55 -20.89 2.70 12.61
CA CYS A 55 -19.61 2.29 13.18
C CYS A 55 -19.53 0.79 13.44
N LEU A 56 -18.32 0.23 13.28
CA LEU A 56 -18.03 -1.13 13.71
C LEU A 56 -17.96 -1.24 15.25
N GLY A 57 -17.55 -0.16 15.92
CA GLY A 57 -17.47 -0.05 17.36
C GLY A 57 -17.25 1.40 17.79
N PRO A 58 -16.09 1.74 18.40
CA PRO A 58 -15.80 3.09 18.88
C PRO A 58 -15.70 4.13 17.75
N GLU A 59 -15.95 5.39 18.10
CA GLU A 59 -16.01 6.52 17.15
C GLU A 59 -14.66 6.83 16.47
N ASP A 60 -13.54 6.52 17.11
CA ASP A 60 -12.19 6.68 16.55
C ASP A 60 -11.75 5.49 15.67
N GLY A 61 -12.64 4.51 15.48
CA GLY A 61 -12.46 3.32 14.66
C GLY A 61 -12.93 3.46 13.22
N ILE A 62 -13.23 2.32 12.60
CA ILE A 62 -13.72 2.23 11.22
C ILE A 62 -15.24 1.95 11.15
N THR A 63 -15.83 2.32 10.03
CA THR A 63 -17.23 2.01 9.72
C THR A 63 -17.40 0.52 9.40
N ARG A 64 -18.64 0.00 9.48
CA ARG A 64 -18.97 -1.35 9.02
C ARG A 64 -18.71 -1.52 7.51
N LEU A 65 -18.90 -0.46 6.73
CA LEU A 65 -18.60 -0.47 5.29
C LEU A 65 -17.10 -0.57 5.05
N GLY A 66 -16.30 0.25 5.75
CA GLY A 66 -14.85 0.20 5.73
C GLY A 66 -14.32 -1.16 6.13
N SER A 67 -14.91 -1.79 7.16
CA SER A 67 -14.56 -3.15 7.56
C SER A 67 -14.79 -4.19 6.46
N ARG A 68 -15.85 -4.07 5.65
CA ARG A 68 -16.10 -5.00 4.52
C ARG A 68 -15.09 -4.78 3.41
N SER A 69 -14.84 -3.52 3.05
CA SER A 69 -13.77 -3.16 2.11
C SER A 69 -12.41 -3.73 2.54
N ALA A 70 -12.07 -3.62 3.82
CA ALA A 70 -10.86 -4.22 4.38
C ALA A 70 -10.84 -5.76 4.27
N VAL A 71 -11.96 -6.44 4.50
CA VAL A 71 -12.07 -7.90 4.28
C VAL A 71 -11.81 -8.24 2.81
N ASP A 72 -12.43 -7.52 1.88
CA ASP A 72 -12.29 -7.79 0.44
C ASP A 72 -10.83 -7.62 -0.04
N VAL A 73 -10.17 -6.55 0.41
CA VAL A 73 -8.74 -6.35 0.14
C VAL A 73 -7.91 -7.43 0.83
N GLY A 74 -8.22 -7.80 2.07
CA GLY A 74 -7.57 -8.89 2.78
C GLY A 74 -7.62 -10.22 2.02
N GLN A 75 -8.78 -10.58 1.45
CA GLN A 75 -8.93 -11.75 0.58
C GLN A 75 -8.06 -11.65 -0.66
N ALA A 76 -7.90 -10.45 -1.23
CA ALA A 76 -7.03 -10.24 -2.36
C ALA A 76 -5.56 -10.49 -2.01
N PHE A 77 -5.08 -9.98 -0.87
CA PHE A 77 -3.74 -10.28 -0.36
C PHE A 77 -3.53 -11.79 -0.14
N GLN A 78 -4.52 -12.49 0.42
CA GLN A 78 -4.47 -13.95 0.56
C GLN A 78 -4.33 -14.66 -0.79
N ALA A 79 -5.02 -14.19 -1.83
CA ALA A 79 -4.91 -14.74 -3.18
C ALA A 79 -3.55 -14.44 -3.86
N VAL A 80 -2.86 -13.36 -3.47
CA VAL A 80 -1.47 -13.09 -3.88
C VAL A 80 -0.49 -14.04 -3.17
N GLY A 81 -0.74 -14.31 -1.88
CA GLY A 81 -0.02 -15.31 -1.06
C GLY A 81 0.69 -14.67 0.15
N MET A 82 0.25 -14.99 1.37
CA MET A 82 0.70 -14.30 2.59
C MET A 82 1.67 -15.10 3.46
N ASP A 83 2.08 -16.30 3.05
CA ASP A 83 2.92 -17.21 3.85
C ASP A 83 4.25 -16.58 4.27
N ASN A 84 4.78 -15.70 3.42
CA ASN A 84 6.08 -15.08 3.59
C ASN A 84 5.99 -13.56 3.78
N THR A 85 5.00 -13.13 4.57
CA THR A 85 4.68 -11.73 4.77
C THR A 85 4.45 -11.42 6.24
N ASP A 86 5.08 -10.35 6.73
CA ASP A 86 4.83 -9.77 8.05
C ASP A 86 3.83 -8.61 7.94
N VAL A 87 2.98 -8.46 8.96
CA VAL A 87 1.96 -7.41 9.00
C VAL A 87 2.13 -6.61 10.28
N LEU A 88 2.37 -5.31 10.12
CA LEU A 88 2.41 -4.32 11.19
C LEU A 88 1.27 -3.32 11.01
N SER A 89 0.82 -2.72 12.11
CA SER A 89 -0.11 -1.60 12.05
C SER A 89 0.34 -0.48 12.98
N SER A 90 -0.02 0.75 12.63
CA SER A 90 -0.04 1.81 13.64
C SER A 90 -0.96 1.37 14.80
N PRO A 91 -0.67 1.76 16.06
CA PRO A 91 -1.45 1.36 17.23
C PRO A 91 -2.82 2.05 17.34
N THR A 92 -3.24 2.88 16.38
CA THR A 92 -4.57 3.51 16.45
C THR A 92 -5.70 2.52 16.21
N THR A 93 -6.86 2.76 16.85
CA THR A 93 -8.06 1.92 16.73
C THR A 93 -8.41 1.60 15.28
N ARG A 94 -8.44 2.60 14.40
CA ARG A 94 -8.77 2.44 12.97
C ARG A 94 -7.78 1.54 12.20
N THR A 95 -6.48 1.64 12.46
CA THR A 95 -5.46 0.82 11.78
C THR A 95 -5.47 -0.61 12.31
N THR A 96 -5.65 -0.78 13.61
CA THR A 96 -5.79 -2.12 14.22
C THR A 96 -7.05 -2.83 13.75
N GLN A 97 -8.20 -2.15 13.70
CA GLN A 97 -9.45 -2.71 13.18
C GLN A 97 -9.34 -3.05 11.68
N THR A 98 -8.70 -2.19 10.89
CA THR A 98 -8.47 -2.48 9.46
C THR A 98 -7.60 -3.72 9.30
N ALA A 99 -6.47 -3.81 10.01
CA ALA A 99 -5.58 -4.97 9.94
C ALA A 99 -6.28 -6.27 10.39
N GLN A 100 -7.06 -6.19 11.48
CA GLN A 100 -7.86 -7.31 11.97
C GLN A 100 -8.88 -7.80 10.92
N ALA A 101 -9.57 -6.87 10.25
CA ALA A 101 -10.53 -7.19 9.20
C ALA A 101 -9.86 -7.81 7.97
N MET A 102 -8.69 -7.29 7.56
CA MET A 102 -7.95 -7.82 6.40
C MET A 102 -7.38 -9.22 6.63
N PHE A 103 -6.76 -9.46 7.80
CA PHE A 103 -5.89 -10.63 7.99
C PHE A 103 -6.41 -11.62 9.02
N GLY A 104 -7.56 -11.37 9.65
CA GLY A 104 -8.17 -12.25 10.65
C GLY A 104 -7.39 -12.37 11.96
N LYS A 105 -6.25 -11.68 12.07
CA LYS A 105 -5.37 -11.63 13.24
C LYS A 105 -4.98 -10.19 13.52
N THR A 106 -4.72 -9.90 14.79
CA THR A 106 -4.24 -8.58 15.19
C THR A 106 -2.81 -8.42 14.68
N ALA A 107 -2.58 -7.40 13.86
CA ALA A 107 -1.22 -7.06 13.43
C ALA A 107 -0.37 -6.64 14.63
N ILE A 108 0.95 -6.81 14.51
CA ILE A 108 1.86 -6.31 15.54
C ILE A 108 1.78 -4.78 15.49
N SER A 109 1.38 -4.18 16.61
CA SER A 109 1.32 -2.72 16.72
C SER A 109 2.73 -2.14 16.80
N ALA A 110 3.00 -1.13 15.98
CA ALA A 110 4.31 -0.52 15.87
C ALA A 110 4.23 1.01 16.00
N ASP A 111 4.75 1.56 17.10
CA ASP A 111 4.61 2.97 17.45
C ASP A 111 5.29 3.92 16.46
N TRP A 112 6.34 3.46 15.76
CA TRP A 112 7.01 4.27 14.73
C TRP A 112 6.08 4.61 13.56
N LEU A 113 5.02 3.84 13.33
CA LEU A 113 3.96 4.14 12.35
C LEU A 113 3.00 5.26 12.82
N LEU A 114 3.14 5.82 14.03
CA LEU A 114 2.43 7.02 14.47
C LEU A 114 3.11 8.31 14.03
N SER A 115 4.44 8.34 14.12
CA SER A 115 5.19 9.59 13.98
C SER A 115 5.28 10.03 12.52
N CYS A 116 5.21 9.07 11.58
CA CYS A 116 5.45 9.30 10.15
C CYS A 116 6.74 10.14 9.92
N GLY A 117 6.93 10.69 8.72
CA GLY A 117 8.02 11.63 8.43
C GLY A 117 9.08 11.13 7.45
N PRO A 118 10.13 11.95 7.20
CA PRO A 118 11.10 11.73 6.12
C PRO A 118 11.97 10.48 6.24
N ALA A 119 11.92 9.79 7.39
CA ALA A 119 12.64 8.56 7.64
C ALA A 119 11.78 7.31 7.41
N LEU A 120 10.49 7.46 7.08
CA LEU A 120 9.54 6.36 7.04
C LEU A 120 9.99 5.23 6.11
N GLY A 121 10.53 5.54 4.93
CA GLY A 121 11.06 4.52 4.01
C GLY A 121 12.18 3.72 4.65
N ARG A 122 13.18 4.41 5.22
CA ARG A 122 14.30 3.77 5.93
C ARG A 122 13.84 2.95 7.13
N ASP A 123 12.90 3.47 7.92
CA ASP A 123 12.37 2.77 9.10
C ASP A 123 11.60 1.51 8.68
N ALA A 124 10.84 1.58 7.58
CA ALA A 124 10.17 0.42 7.02
C ALA A 124 11.16 -0.65 6.53
N VAL A 125 12.24 -0.26 5.87
CA VAL A 125 13.32 -1.20 5.47
C VAL A 125 13.99 -1.83 6.69
N ALA A 126 14.26 -1.05 7.73
CA ALA A 126 14.90 -1.55 8.96
C ALA A 126 14.03 -2.57 9.73
N HIS A 127 12.71 -2.46 9.65
CA HIS A 127 11.76 -3.39 10.29
C HIS A 127 11.34 -4.55 9.39
N LYS A 128 11.76 -4.55 8.12
CA LYS A 128 11.45 -5.62 7.17
C LYS A 128 12.42 -6.78 7.38
N ALA A 129 11.88 -7.97 7.65
CA ALA A 129 12.69 -9.18 7.68
C ALA A 129 13.23 -9.52 6.28
N ALA A 130 14.48 -9.99 6.23
CA ALA A 130 15.11 -10.41 4.98
C ALA A 130 14.27 -11.48 4.29
N HIS A 131 14.10 -11.34 2.97
CA HIS A 131 13.29 -12.24 2.13
C HIS A 131 11.82 -12.39 2.56
N ARG A 132 11.25 -11.52 3.39
CA ARG A 132 9.82 -11.52 3.75
C ARG A 132 9.17 -10.20 3.36
N ASN A 133 8.01 -10.24 2.70
CA ASN A 133 7.28 -8.99 2.43
C ASN A 133 6.83 -8.33 3.74
N LEU A 134 6.61 -7.03 3.71
CA LEU A 134 6.11 -6.26 4.85
C LEU A 134 4.87 -5.48 4.47
N VAL A 135 3.76 -5.71 5.16
CA VAL A 135 2.52 -4.92 5.01
C VAL A 135 2.36 -4.02 6.22
N LEU A 136 2.17 -2.73 5.97
CA LEU A 136 2.03 -1.67 6.97
C LEU A 136 0.63 -1.07 6.87
N VAL A 137 -0.24 -1.36 7.83
CA VAL A 137 -1.56 -0.72 7.91
C VAL A 137 -1.42 0.62 8.64
N THR A 138 -1.57 1.72 7.90
CA THR A 138 -1.13 3.06 8.31
C THR A 138 -2.11 4.17 7.89
N HIS A 139 -1.65 5.41 7.93
CA HIS A 139 -2.42 6.63 7.65
C HIS A 139 -1.99 7.23 6.32
N SER A 140 -2.87 8.05 5.74
CA SER A 140 -2.53 8.80 4.52
C SER A 140 -1.30 9.68 4.70
N GLY A 141 -1.10 10.31 5.88
CA GLY A 141 0.06 11.17 6.11
C GLY A 141 1.40 10.42 6.02
N CYS A 142 1.45 9.18 6.53
CA CYS A 142 2.62 8.32 6.36
C CYS A 142 2.85 7.97 4.88
N ILE A 143 1.78 7.62 4.16
CA ILE A 143 1.87 7.35 2.72
C ILE A 143 2.41 8.58 1.97
N ASP A 144 1.85 9.76 2.24
CA ASP A 144 2.27 11.03 1.63
C ASP A 144 3.76 11.33 1.91
N ASP A 145 4.28 10.97 3.09
CA ASP A 145 5.69 11.17 3.44
C ASP A 145 6.63 10.22 2.67
N LEU A 146 6.25 8.94 2.52
CA LEU A 146 7.00 8.00 1.69
C LEU A 146 6.97 8.42 0.21
N GLU A 147 5.81 8.82 -0.30
CA GLU A 147 5.66 9.32 -1.67
C GLU A 147 6.59 10.51 -1.94
N LYS A 148 6.65 11.48 -1.02
CA LYS A 148 7.57 12.62 -1.11
C LYS A 148 9.05 12.19 -1.09
N GLU A 149 9.40 11.21 -0.25
CA GLU A 149 10.76 10.63 -0.19
C GLU A 149 11.15 10.04 -1.56
N LEU A 150 10.21 9.38 -2.23
CA LEU A 150 10.39 8.77 -3.57
C LEU A 150 10.24 9.74 -4.74
N GLY A 151 9.91 11.01 -4.47
CA GLY A 151 9.79 12.08 -5.46
C GLY A 151 8.39 12.26 -6.06
N TYR A 152 7.35 11.69 -5.46
CA TYR A 152 5.93 11.79 -5.84
C TYR A 152 5.24 12.89 -5.02
N ARG A 153 5.54 14.17 -5.32
CA ARG A 153 5.17 15.32 -4.46
C ARG A 153 3.79 15.93 -4.74
N HIS A 154 3.14 15.55 -5.84
CA HIS A 154 1.89 16.16 -6.32
C HIS A 154 0.77 15.13 -6.49
N GLU A 155 0.89 13.98 -5.85
CA GLU A 155 -0.08 12.90 -6.01
C GLU A 155 -1.35 13.16 -5.22
N VAL A 156 -2.44 12.59 -5.73
CA VAL A 156 -3.72 12.60 -5.03
C VAL A 156 -3.58 11.77 -3.76
N LYS A 157 -4.07 12.32 -2.66
CA LYS A 157 -4.07 11.66 -1.36
C LYS A 157 -4.63 10.25 -1.47
N SER A 158 -3.92 9.27 -0.91
CA SER A 158 -4.33 7.87 -0.89
C SER A 158 -5.79 7.68 -0.45
N GLU A 159 -6.55 6.88 -1.19
CA GLU A 159 -7.94 6.51 -0.88
C GLU A 159 -8.05 5.53 0.30
N TYR A 160 -9.21 5.46 0.96
CA TYR A 160 -9.41 4.48 2.05
C TYR A 160 -9.17 3.05 1.57
N THR A 161 -8.46 2.26 2.38
CA THR A 161 -8.10 0.87 2.06
C THR A 161 -7.26 0.70 0.77
N SER A 162 -6.71 1.77 0.19
CA SER A 162 -5.78 1.65 -0.92
C SER A 162 -4.44 1.07 -0.48
N SER A 163 -3.72 0.48 -1.42
CA SER A 163 -2.43 -0.19 -1.21
C SER A 163 -1.36 0.44 -2.10
N ILE A 164 -0.29 0.95 -1.49
CA ILE A 164 0.87 1.52 -2.18
C ILE A 164 1.99 0.50 -2.09
N LEU A 165 2.49 0.05 -3.24
CA LEU A 165 3.48 -1.01 -3.34
C LEU A 165 4.83 -0.43 -3.73
N VAL A 166 5.85 -0.76 -2.95
CA VAL A 166 7.25 -0.40 -3.23
C VAL A 166 8.14 -1.65 -3.15
N SER A 167 9.11 -1.78 -4.04
CA SER A 167 10.16 -2.80 -3.92
C SER A 167 11.37 -2.26 -3.15
N VAL A 168 12.12 -3.19 -2.55
CA VAL A 168 13.35 -2.95 -1.80
C VAL A 168 14.51 -3.56 -2.57
N GLY A 169 15.43 -2.72 -3.03
CA GLY A 169 16.67 -3.16 -3.67
C GLY A 169 17.62 -3.86 -2.68
N ALA A 170 18.63 -4.56 -3.20
CA ALA A 170 19.64 -5.23 -2.40
C ALA A 170 20.46 -4.27 -1.51
N ASP A 171 20.53 -3.00 -1.88
CA ASP A 171 21.16 -1.91 -1.14
C ASP A 171 20.18 -1.17 -0.20
N GLY A 172 18.92 -1.63 -0.11
CA GLY A 172 17.86 -1.03 0.68
C GLY A 172 17.15 0.14 -0.02
N GLN A 173 17.48 0.47 -1.27
CA GLN A 173 16.78 1.53 -1.99
C GLN A 173 15.34 1.14 -2.30
N LEU A 174 14.43 2.08 -2.07
CA LEU A 174 13.01 1.89 -2.34
C LEU A 174 12.67 2.38 -3.75
N LYS A 175 11.84 1.60 -4.45
CA LYS A 175 11.29 1.97 -5.75
C LYS A 175 9.78 1.80 -5.74
N MET A 176 9.05 2.84 -6.15
CA MET A 176 7.61 2.74 -6.32
C MET A 176 7.25 1.79 -7.47
N LEU A 177 6.40 0.81 -7.16
CA LEU A 177 5.81 -0.10 -8.14
C LEU A 177 4.46 0.42 -8.62
N GLY A 178 3.65 0.96 -7.72
CA GLY A 178 2.37 1.59 -8.05
C GLY A 178 1.35 1.49 -6.91
N VAL A 179 0.09 1.75 -7.25
CA VAL A 179 -1.02 1.81 -6.29
C VAL A 179 -2.19 0.96 -6.77
N ILE A 180 -2.90 0.33 -5.83
CA ILE A 180 -4.17 -0.36 -6.06
C ILE A 180 -5.21 0.22 -5.11
N ASN A 181 -6.28 0.80 -5.64
CA ASN A 181 -7.43 1.21 -4.84
C ASN A 181 -8.27 -0.01 -4.44
N ALA A 182 -9.03 0.13 -3.36
CA ALA A 182 -9.76 -0.97 -2.74
C ALA A 182 -10.70 -1.70 -3.74
N GLU A 183 -11.45 -0.93 -4.52
CA GLU A 183 -12.40 -1.39 -5.54
C GLU A 183 -11.76 -2.10 -6.73
N ASN A 184 -10.45 -1.93 -6.91
CA ASN A 184 -9.72 -2.41 -8.08
C ASN A 184 -8.98 -3.74 -7.84
N TRP A 185 -8.95 -4.22 -6.59
CA TRP A 185 -8.24 -5.47 -6.24
C TRP A 185 -8.81 -6.70 -6.95
N GLN A 186 -10.13 -6.82 -7.08
CA GLN A 186 -10.75 -7.97 -7.74
C GLN A 186 -10.40 -8.00 -9.25
N THR A 187 -10.47 -6.85 -9.93
CA THR A 187 -10.08 -6.71 -11.34
C THR A 187 -8.61 -7.09 -11.54
N THR A 188 -7.75 -6.61 -10.65
CA THR A 188 -6.31 -6.89 -10.66
C THR A 188 -6.00 -8.39 -10.60
N LEU A 189 -6.71 -9.14 -9.74
CA LEU A 189 -6.56 -10.60 -9.63
C LEU A 189 -7.21 -11.37 -10.78
N GLY A 190 -8.29 -10.84 -11.38
CA GLY A 190 -8.94 -11.43 -12.55
C GLY A 190 -8.00 -11.52 -13.76
N ASN A 191 -7.18 -10.49 -13.98
CA ASN A 191 -6.22 -10.45 -15.08
C ASN A 191 -5.15 -11.57 -14.99
N LYS A 192 -4.73 -11.95 -13.77
CA LYS A 192 -3.83 -13.10 -13.55
C LYS A 192 -4.39 -14.41 -14.09
N LYS A 193 -5.70 -14.64 -13.97
CA LYS A 193 -6.35 -15.86 -14.48
C LYS A 193 -6.38 -15.89 -16.01
N MET A 194 -6.44 -14.74 -16.66
CA MET A 194 -6.44 -14.66 -18.13
C MET A 194 -5.04 -14.87 -18.73
N ASN A 195 -3.99 -14.39 -18.04
CA ASN A 195 -2.60 -14.52 -18.51
C ASN A 195 -1.91 -15.83 -18.10
N GLY A 196 -2.56 -16.66 -17.28
CA GLY A 196 -2.13 -18.03 -16.95
C GLY A 196 -2.73 -19.13 -17.85
N MET A 197 -3.41 -18.75 -18.94
CA MET A 197 -3.94 -19.66 -19.97
C MET A 197 -3.15 -19.60 -21.29
N GLN A 198 -1.88 -19.16 -21.26
CA GLN A 198 -0.95 -19.21 -22.38
C GLN A 198 0.35 -19.91 -21.98
#